data_AF-A0AB34K0U5-F1
#
_entry.id   AF-A0AB34K0U5-F1
#
_cell.length_a   1.000
_cell.length_b   1.000
_cell.length_c   1.000
_cell.angle_alpha   90.00
_cell.angle_beta   90.00
_cell.angle_gamma   90.00
#
_symmetry.space_group_name_H-M   'P 1'
#
loop_
_entity.id
_entity.type
_entity.pdbx_description
1 polymer ?
#
loop_
_entity_poly.entity_id
_entity_poly.type
_entity_poly.pdbx_seq_one_letter_code
_entity_poly.pdbx_strand_id
1 'polypeptide(L)'
;MANSSSWLTEMNGKMSEVVYMGDDIMTVSYLAVLEAVPPIYDKLFPSAVAGIMKGDITGGVAVVREAMATIPGGKGATLQGMIKYHIETLGKDKCAAEKKNGTKSLLWLNRAATFICMMLRNLSDGMETKDAAYDAYEKVLKPYHGWMTQQVVGNAVSLGPLRDDIYKKMELTHEAAAEQVPAFCSAMEKLSAHVKKLLVDNDAHFETTA
;
A
#
# COMPACT_ATOMS: atom_id res chain seq x y z
N MET A 1 30.31 -9.46 8.97
CA MET A 1 29.73 -8.34 8.20
C MET A 1 28.37 -8.06 8.82
N ALA A 2 28.11 -6.83 9.25
CA ALA A 2 26.85 -6.50 9.91
C ALA A 2 25.71 -6.73 8.92
N ASN A 3 24.82 -7.66 9.25
CA ASN A 3 23.61 -7.95 8.49
C ASN A 3 22.61 -6.82 8.80
N SER A 4 22.80 -5.63 8.21
CA SER A 4 21.77 -4.59 8.30
C SER A 4 20.57 -5.09 7.49
N SER A 5 19.47 -5.38 8.19
CA SER A 5 18.20 -5.78 7.58
C SER A 5 17.80 -4.74 6.54
N SER A 6 17.73 -5.14 5.27
CA SER A 6 17.23 -4.24 4.21
C SER A 6 15.73 -3.99 4.43
N TRP A 7 15.19 -2.94 3.80
CA TRP A 7 13.74 -2.71 3.79
C TRP A 7 12.96 -3.92 3.22
N LEU A 8 13.53 -4.63 2.23
CA LEU A 8 12.92 -5.84 1.68
C LEU A 8 12.89 -6.98 2.69
N THR A 9 13.95 -7.15 3.50
CA THR A 9 13.98 -8.16 4.57
C THR A 9 12.91 -7.87 5.62
N GLU A 10 12.76 -6.61 6.03
CA GLU A 10 11.70 -6.19 6.97
C GLU A 10 10.30 -6.46 6.40
N MET A 11 10.04 -6.01 5.16
CA MET A 11 8.75 -6.23 4.50
C MET A 11 8.41 -7.71 4.35
N ASN A 12 9.38 -8.54 3.93
CA ASN A 12 9.17 -9.98 3.81
C ASN A 12 8.86 -10.61 5.18
N GLY A 13 9.56 -10.19 6.23
CA GLY A 13 9.25 -10.57 7.60
C GLY A 13 7.80 -10.23 7.96
N LYS A 14 7.38 -8.97 7.76
CA LYS A 14 6.01 -8.53 8.04
C LYS A 14 4.95 -9.27 7.24
N MET A 15 5.18 -9.52 5.96
CA MET A 15 4.26 -10.29 5.12
C MET A 15 4.15 -11.76 5.59
N SER A 16 5.25 -12.35 6.08
CA SER A 16 5.23 -13.71 6.64
C SER A 16 4.53 -13.81 7.99
N GLU A 17 4.43 -12.71 8.72
CA GLU A 17 3.71 -12.58 10.00
C GLU A 17 2.21 -12.30 9.83
N VAL A 18 1.70 -12.17 8.60
CA VAL A 18 0.27 -11.96 8.34
C VAL A 18 -0.54 -13.15 8.84
N VAL A 19 -1.52 -12.89 9.71
CA VAL A 19 -2.34 -13.92 10.33
C VAL A 19 -3.66 -14.04 9.58
N TYR A 20 -3.85 -15.18 8.92
CA TYR A 20 -5.06 -15.53 8.20
C TYR A 20 -6.07 -16.23 9.13
N MET A 21 -7.34 -15.90 8.97
CA MET A 21 -8.49 -16.49 9.66
C MET A 21 -9.44 -17.07 8.60
N GLY A 22 -9.07 -18.23 8.05
CA GLY A 22 -9.68 -18.74 6.81
C GLY A 22 -9.31 -17.85 5.63
N ASP A 23 -10.30 -17.35 4.90
CA ASP A 23 -10.12 -16.39 3.80
C ASP A 23 -10.04 -14.92 4.28
N ASP A 24 -10.09 -14.66 5.59
CA ASP A 24 -9.99 -13.32 6.17
C ASP A 24 -8.58 -13.08 6.77
N ILE A 25 -8.27 -11.84 7.12
CA ILE A 25 -6.98 -11.45 7.71
C ILE A 25 -7.21 -10.68 9.01
N MET A 26 -6.42 -10.99 10.05
CA MET A 26 -6.37 -10.18 11.26
C MET A 26 -5.90 -8.76 10.92
N THR A 27 -6.73 -7.76 11.21
CA THR A 27 -6.51 -6.35 10.86
C THR A 27 -5.13 -5.86 11.32
N VAL A 28 -4.75 -6.20 12.54
CA VAL A 28 -3.46 -5.82 13.14
C VAL A 28 -2.26 -6.33 12.36
N SER A 29 -2.34 -7.54 11.80
CA SER A 29 -1.22 -8.16 11.09
C SER A 29 -1.00 -7.52 9.71
N TYR A 30 -2.08 -7.15 9.01
CA TYR A 30 -1.97 -6.43 7.75
C TYR A 30 -1.55 -4.96 7.96
N LEU A 31 -2.00 -4.31 9.03
CA LEU A 31 -1.52 -2.97 9.38
C LEU A 31 -0.02 -2.95 9.67
N ALA A 32 0.53 -4.00 10.28
CA ALA A 32 1.97 -4.11 10.49
C ALA A 32 2.75 -4.13 9.17
N VAL A 33 2.20 -4.72 8.10
CA VAL A 33 2.77 -4.65 6.75
C VAL A 33 2.71 -3.22 6.21
N LEU A 34 1.53 -2.58 6.29
CA LEU A 34 1.31 -1.23 5.78
C LEU A 34 2.16 -0.17 6.50
N GLU A 35 2.43 -0.35 7.79
CA GLU A 35 3.29 0.50 8.62
C GLU A 35 4.77 0.41 8.25
N ALA A 36 5.19 -0.70 7.63
CA ALA A 36 6.56 -0.90 7.16
C ALA A 36 6.80 -0.34 5.74
N VAL A 37 5.75 0.09 5.02
CA VAL A 37 5.89 0.66 3.67
C VAL A 37 6.54 2.07 3.64
N PRO A 38 6.17 3.04 4.49
CA PRO A 38 6.62 4.44 4.42
C PRO A 38 8.13 4.70 4.19
N PRO A 39 9.08 3.96 4.80
CA PRO A 39 10.51 4.22 4.62
C PRO A 39 10.99 4.18 3.16
N ILE A 40 10.36 3.37 2.30
CA ILE A 40 10.76 3.27 0.88
C ILE A 40 10.56 4.58 0.12
N TYR A 41 9.59 5.41 0.54
CA TYR A 41 9.29 6.68 -0.12
C TYR A 41 10.45 7.67 -0.02
N ASP A 42 11.22 7.65 1.07
CA ASP A 42 12.41 8.50 1.22
C ASP A 42 13.53 8.10 0.24
N LYS A 43 13.51 6.84 -0.24
CA LYS A 43 14.46 6.32 -1.22
C LYS A 43 13.99 6.62 -2.66
N LEU A 44 12.67 6.57 -2.88
CA LEU A 44 12.04 6.66 -4.20
C LEU A 44 11.60 8.06 -4.62
N PHE A 45 11.48 9.02 -3.72
CA PHE A 45 10.94 10.35 -4.06
C PHE A 45 11.72 11.48 -3.40
N PRO A 46 11.68 12.70 -3.96
CA PRO A 46 12.15 13.90 -3.28
C PRO A 46 11.47 14.08 -1.91
N SER A 47 12.22 14.57 -0.92
CA SER A 47 11.78 14.69 0.48
C SER A 47 10.38 15.31 0.66
N ALA A 48 10.06 16.39 -0.07
CA ALA A 48 8.75 17.04 0.02
C ALA A 48 7.61 16.12 -0.44
N VAL A 49 7.82 15.36 -1.53
CA VAL A 49 6.85 14.40 -2.08
C VAL A 49 6.74 13.19 -1.14
N ALA A 50 7.87 12.65 -0.70
CA ALA A 50 7.93 11.53 0.24
C ALA A 50 7.18 11.86 1.54
N GLY A 51 7.36 13.07 2.10
CA GLY A 51 6.67 13.50 3.31
C GLY A 51 5.15 13.50 3.18
N ILE A 52 4.62 13.96 2.04
CA ILE A 52 3.17 13.94 1.76
C ILE A 52 2.65 12.50 1.69
N MET A 53 3.32 11.65 0.90
CA MET A 53 2.90 10.26 0.72
C MET A 53 2.97 9.46 2.02
N LYS A 54 4.04 9.63 2.81
CA LYS A 54 4.17 9.00 4.13
C LYS A 54 3.10 9.48 5.11
N GLY A 55 2.75 10.77 5.06
CA GLY A 55 1.66 11.35 5.84
C GLY A 55 0.32 10.68 5.55
N ASP A 56 0.02 10.42 4.28
CA ASP A 56 -1.22 9.74 3.86
C ASP A 56 -1.29 8.29 4.39
N ILE A 57 -0.20 7.53 4.26
CA ILE A 57 -0.13 6.16 4.80
C ILE A 57 -0.27 6.13 6.32
N THR A 58 0.50 6.94 7.03
CA THR A 58 0.48 6.96 8.50
C THR A 58 -0.87 7.43 9.05
N GLY A 59 -1.50 8.43 8.43
CA GLY A 59 -2.84 8.87 8.77
C GLY A 59 -3.89 7.81 8.48
N GLY A 60 -3.82 7.15 7.32
CA GLY A 60 -4.71 6.06 6.95
C GLY A 60 -4.64 4.90 7.94
N VAL A 61 -3.43 4.46 8.29
CA VAL A 61 -3.18 3.42 9.31
C VAL A 61 -3.84 3.80 10.64
N ALA A 62 -3.67 5.05 11.09
CA ALA A 62 -4.28 5.53 12.33
C ALA A 62 -5.82 5.44 12.29
N VAL A 63 -6.44 5.79 11.16
CA VAL A 63 -7.90 5.65 10.98
C VAL A 63 -8.36 4.20 11.02
N VAL A 64 -7.61 3.26 10.40
CA VAL A 64 -7.96 1.83 10.48
C VAL A 64 -7.78 1.31 11.91
N ARG A 65 -6.70 1.69 12.61
CA ARG A 65 -6.46 1.35 14.02
C ARG A 65 -7.60 1.82 14.93
N GLU A 66 -8.04 3.05 14.74
CA GLU A 66 -9.18 3.61 15.48
C GLU A 66 -10.48 2.84 15.18
N ALA A 67 -10.76 2.57 13.91
CA ALA A 67 -11.93 1.80 13.52
C ALA A 67 -11.93 0.39 14.12
N MET A 68 -10.81 -0.35 14.03
CA MET A 68 -10.76 -1.70 14.58
C MET A 68 -10.97 -1.76 16.10
N ALA A 69 -10.56 -0.73 16.83
CA ALA A 69 -10.69 -0.66 18.29
C ALA A 69 -12.08 -0.23 18.76
N THR A 70 -12.81 0.54 17.93
CA THR A 70 -14.10 1.13 18.29
C THR A 70 -15.30 0.32 17.80
N ILE A 71 -15.11 -0.56 16.81
CA ILE A 71 -16.17 -1.44 16.31
C ILE A 71 -16.57 -2.47 17.39
N PRO A 72 -17.87 -2.57 17.76
CA PRO A 72 -18.34 -3.43 18.83
C PRO A 72 -18.24 -4.92 18.50
N GLY A 73 -18.19 -5.74 19.55
CA GLY A 73 -18.25 -7.21 19.43
C GLY A 73 -17.03 -7.84 18.77
N GLY A 74 -15.90 -7.13 18.70
CA GLY A 74 -14.67 -7.64 18.10
C GLY A 74 -14.69 -7.74 16.57
N LYS A 75 -15.74 -7.21 15.90
CA LYS A 75 -15.83 -7.26 14.42
C LYS A 75 -14.69 -6.52 13.73
N GLY A 76 -14.06 -5.55 14.39
CA GLY A 76 -12.87 -4.85 13.88
C GLY A 76 -11.58 -5.69 13.87
N ALA A 77 -11.56 -6.86 14.53
CA ALA A 77 -10.37 -7.69 14.65
C ALA A 77 -9.88 -8.25 13.31
N THR A 78 -10.78 -8.42 12.34
CA THR A 78 -10.46 -8.88 10.99
C THR A 78 -10.87 -7.87 9.92
N LEU A 79 -10.21 -7.90 8.76
CA LEU A 79 -10.48 -6.97 7.66
C LEU A 79 -11.92 -7.11 7.18
N GLN A 80 -12.38 -8.34 6.90
CA GLN A 80 -13.74 -8.55 6.44
C GLN A 80 -14.78 -8.14 7.49
N GLY A 81 -14.52 -8.41 8.78
CA GLY A 81 -15.42 -8.01 9.86
C GLY A 81 -15.58 -6.49 9.95
N MET A 82 -14.47 -5.74 9.83
CA MET A 82 -14.50 -4.28 9.78
C MET A 82 -15.24 -3.78 8.53
N ILE A 83 -14.94 -4.35 7.36
CA ILE A 83 -15.57 -3.97 6.09
C ILE A 83 -17.09 -4.17 6.16
N LYS A 84 -17.53 -5.37 6.52
CA LYS A 84 -18.95 -5.71 6.65
C LYS A 84 -19.66 -4.79 7.64
N TYR A 85 -19.07 -4.55 8.81
CA TYR A 85 -19.66 -3.66 9.80
C TYR A 85 -19.91 -2.25 9.24
N HIS A 86 -18.92 -1.63 8.60
CA HIS A 86 -19.10 -0.30 8.02
C HIS A 86 -20.15 -0.29 6.91
N ILE A 87 -20.13 -1.29 6.02
CA ILE A 87 -21.10 -1.38 4.91
C ILE A 87 -22.53 -1.58 5.43
N GLU A 88 -22.73 -2.47 6.40
CA GLU A 88 -24.05 -2.74 7.02
C GLU A 88 -24.60 -1.51 7.78
N THR A 89 -23.73 -0.74 8.44
CA THR A 89 -24.16 0.36 9.33
C THR A 89 -24.29 1.71 8.64
N LEU A 90 -23.45 1.98 7.63
CA LEU A 90 -23.39 3.28 6.96
C LEU A 90 -23.87 3.20 5.51
N GLY A 91 -23.81 2.02 4.88
CA GLY A 91 -23.96 1.87 3.44
C GLY A 91 -22.70 2.25 2.66
N LYS A 92 -22.60 1.73 1.43
CA LYS A 92 -21.47 1.92 0.50
C LYS A 92 -21.16 3.40 0.25
N ASP A 93 -22.17 4.20 -0.10
CA ASP A 93 -21.97 5.59 -0.51
C ASP A 93 -21.43 6.46 0.63
N LYS A 94 -21.93 6.26 1.85
CA LYS A 94 -21.45 6.99 3.02
C LYS A 94 -20.03 6.57 3.40
N CYS A 95 -19.72 5.27 3.33
CA CYS A 95 -18.36 4.77 3.53
C CYS A 95 -17.37 5.37 2.52
N ALA A 96 -17.76 5.51 1.26
CA ALA A 96 -16.94 6.12 0.21
C ALA A 96 -16.75 7.64 0.39
N ALA A 97 -17.79 8.34 0.86
CA ALA A 97 -17.79 9.80 1.02
C ALA A 97 -17.08 10.30 2.29
N GLU A 98 -17.16 9.56 3.40
CA GLU A 98 -16.58 9.98 4.68
C GLU A 98 -15.06 10.13 4.61
N LYS A 99 -14.53 11.18 5.24
CA LYS A 99 -13.07 11.43 5.27
C LYS A 99 -12.34 10.47 6.19
N LYS A 100 -12.95 10.09 7.32
CA LYS A 100 -12.38 9.20 8.33
C LYS A 100 -13.24 7.95 8.44
N ASN A 101 -12.99 6.99 7.55
CA ASN A 101 -13.66 5.70 7.54
C ASN A 101 -12.62 4.59 7.39
N GLY A 102 -12.65 3.59 8.28
CA GLY A 102 -11.63 2.53 8.30
C GLY A 102 -11.61 1.68 7.02
N THR A 103 -12.77 1.40 6.43
CA THR A 103 -12.85 0.64 5.16
C THR A 103 -12.26 1.43 4.00
N LYS A 104 -12.60 2.73 3.89
CA LYS A 104 -12.02 3.62 2.88
C LYS A 104 -10.51 3.77 3.06
N SER A 105 -10.05 3.94 4.30
CA SER A 105 -8.61 4.03 4.57
C SER A 105 -7.88 2.75 4.21
N LEU A 106 -8.43 1.57 4.56
CA LEU A 106 -7.89 0.27 4.16
C LEU A 106 -7.76 0.14 2.63
N LEU A 107 -8.79 0.56 1.89
CA LEU A 107 -8.78 0.55 0.43
C LEU A 107 -7.62 1.38 -0.14
N TRP A 108 -7.44 2.61 0.35
CA TRP A 108 -6.36 3.49 -0.11
C TRP A 108 -4.97 2.99 0.29
N LEU A 109 -4.82 2.47 1.51
CA LEU A 109 -3.57 1.85 1.96
C LEU A 109 -3.17 0.66 1.08
N ASN A 110 -4.11 -0.23 0.75
CA ASN A 110 -3.85 -1.37 -0.13
C ASN A 110 -3.45 -0.89 -1.54
N ARG A 111 -4.10 0.14 -2.08
CA ARG A 111 -3.72 0.74 -3.37
C ARG A 111 -2.31 1.33 -3.34
N ALA A 112 -1.96 2.06 -2.29
CA ALA A 112 -0.64 2.68 -2.18
C ALA A 112 0.49 1.64 -2.04
N ALA A 113 0.25 0.56 -1.27
CA ALA A 113 1.21 -0.54 -1.19
C ALA A 113 1.32 -1.31 -2.51
N THR A 114 0.20 -1.48 -3.25
CA THR A 114 0.18 -2.05 -4.60
C THR A 114 0.97 -1.19 -5.60
N PHE A 115 0.88 0.14 -5.48
CA PHE A 115 1.62 1.07 -6.33
C PHE A 115 3.13 0.90 -6.16
N ILE A 116 3.64 0.85 -4.92
CA ILE A 116 5.06 0.61 -4.65
C ILE A 116 5.49 -0.76 -5.18
N CYS A 117 4.69 -1.80 -4.95
CA CYS A 117 4.96 -3.13 -5.45
C CYS A 117 5.10 -3.16 -6.99
N MET A 118 4.13 -2.55 -7.70
CA MET A 118 4.15 -2.49 -9.17
C MET A 118 5.31 -1.65 -9.69
N MET A 119 5.65 -0.53 -9.04
CA MET A 119 6.82 0.27 -9.41
C MET A 119 8.11 -0.54 -9.28
N LEU A 120 8.29 -1.28 -8.19
CA LEU A 120 9.47 -2.13 -7.97
C LEU A 120 9.53 -3.31 -8.96
N ARG A 121 8.38 -3.92 -9.29
CA ARG A 121 8.26 -4.93 -10.34
C ARG A 121 8.69 -4.38 -11.68
N ASN A 122 8.15 -3.23 -12.06
CA ASN A 122 8.47 -2.58 -13.32
C ASN A 122 9.98 -2.29 -13.45
N LEU A 123 10.60 -1.82 -12.37
CA LEU A 123 12.05 -1.62 -12.28
C LEU A 123 12.85 -2.93 -12.40
N SER A 124 12.40 -4.01 -11.74
CA SER A 124 13.07 -5.32 -11.85
C SER A 124 13.00 -5.89 -13.26
N ASP A 125 11.92 -5.57 -13.98
CA ASP A 125 11.66 -6.08 -15.33
C ASP A 125 12.39 -5.29 -16.42
N GLY A 126 13.13 -4.24 -16.06
CA GLY A 126 13.98 -3.52 -17.01
C GLY A 126 13.56 -2.08 -17.30
N MET A 127 12.41 -1.61 -16.80
CA MET A 127 11.96 -0.25 -17.09
C MET A 127 12.85 0.81 -16.44
N GLU A 128 12.99 1.94 -17.12
CA GLU A 128 13.56 3.16 -16.55
C GLU A 128 12.69 3.68 -15.41
N THR A 129 13.29 4.29 -14.37
CA THR A 129 12.54 4.64 -13.15
C THR A 129 11.31 5.50 -13.41
N LYS A 130 11.45 6.51 -14.26
CA LYS A 130 10.35 7.42 -14.57
C LYS A 130 9.18 6.68 -15.20
N ASP A 131 9.46 5.78 -16.14
CA ASP A 131 8.44 4.99 -16.83
C ASP A 131 7.83 3.96 -15.88
N ALA A 132 8.65 3.31 -15.05
CA ALA A 132 8.19 2.37 -14.03
C ALA A 132 7.23 3.03 -13.02
N ALA A 133 7.58 4.21 -12.52
CA ALA A 133 6.76 4.97 -11.58
C ALA A 133 5.47 5.49 -12.24
N TYR A 134 5.57 6.00 -13.47
CA TYR A 134 4.41 6.52 -14.19
C TYR A 134 3.43 5.39 -14.55
N ASP A 135 3.91 4.27 -15.08
CA ASP A 135 3.09 3.10 -15.41
C ASP A 135 2.38 2.54 -14.18
N ALA A 136 3.09 2.41 -13.05
CA ALA A 136 2.50 1.98 -11.79
C ALA A 136 1.43 2.96 -11.30
N TYR A 137 1.70 4.27 -11.39
CA TYR A 137 0.74 5.31 -11.01
C TYR A 137 -0.53 5.24 -11.87
N GLU A 138 -0.35 5.15 -13.19
CA GLU A 138 -1.42 5.11 -14.18
C GLU A 138 -2.35 3.91 -13.96
N LYS A 139 -1.81 2.75 -13.64
CA LYS A 139 -2.59 1.52 -13.44
C LYS A 139 -3.23 1.41 -12.06
N VAL A 140 -2.60 1.96 -11.02
CA VAL A 140 -3.00 1.66 -9.63
C VAL A 140 -3.72 2.80 -8.93
N LEU A 141 -3.29 4.06 -9.12
CA LEU A 141 -3.80 5.20 -8.34
C LEU A 141 -4.57 6.22 -9.18
N LYS A 142 -4.08 6.51 -10.39
CA LYS A 142 -4.67 7.49 -11.32
C LYS A 142 -6.18 7.29 -11.53
N PRO A 143 -6.73 6.07 -11.69
CA PRO A 143 -8.16 5.87 -11.90
C PRO A 143 -9.05 6.39 -10.76
N TYR A 144 -8.49 6.49 -9.54
CA TYR A 144 -9.23 6.82 -8.33
C TYR A 144 -8.94 8.24 -7.82
N HIS A 145 -7.95 8.93 -8.38
CA HIS A 145 -7.64 10.32 -8.06
C HIS A 145 -8.55 11.27 -8.83
N GLY A 146 -9.10 12.28 -8.14
CA GLY A 146 -9.74 13.42 -8.79
C GLY A 146 -8.75 14.21 -9.66
N TRP A 147 -9.27 14.97 -10.63
CA TRP A 147 -8.46 15.65 -11.65
C TRP A 147 -7.29 16.47 -11.08
N MET A 148 -7.52 17.25 -10.00
CA MET A 148 -6.47 18.05 -9.37
C MET A 148 -5.35 17.18 -8.80
N THR A 149 -5.70 16.10 -8.09
CA THR A 149 -4.73 15.16 -7.52
C THR A 149 -3.94 14.45 -8.62
N GLN A 150 -4.57 14.14 -9.76
CA GLN A 150 -3.86 13.57 -10.91
C GLN A 150 -2.76 14.49 -11.44
N GLN A 151 -3.02 15.81 -11.53
CA GLN A 151 -2.01 16.77 -11.99
C GLN A 151 -0.81 16.83 -11.03
N VAL A 152 -1.08 16.90 -9.72
CA VAL A 152 -0.02 16.99 -8.70
C VAL A 152 0.80 15.71 -8.64
N VAL A 153 0.15 14.55 -8.56
CA VAL A 153 0.83 13.26 -8.41
C VAL A 153 1.52 12.85 -9.70
N GLY A 154 0.92 13.09 -10.87
CA GLY A 154 1.54 12.83 -12.17
C GLY A 154 2.87 13.57 -12.33
N ASN A 155 2.94 14.82 -11.89
CA ASN A 155 4.18 15.58 -11.85
C ASN A 155 5.16 15.01 -10.81
N ALA A 156 4.68 14.65 -9.61
CA ALA A 156 5.53 14.12 -8.55
C ALA A 156 6.20 12.78 -8.91
N VAL A 157 5.49 11.85 -9.54
CA VAL A 157 6.06 10.55 -9.98
C VAL A 157 7.08 10.73 -11.10
N SER A 158 6.95 11.79 -11.89
CA SER A 158 7.93 12.13 -12.94
C SER A 158 9.26 12.66 -12.42
N LEU A 159 9.33 13.00 -11.12
CA LEU A 159 10.51 13.53 -10.41
C LEU A 159 11.24 12.46 -9.57
N GLY A 160 10.90 11.17 -9.71
CA GLY A 160 11.61 10.08 -9.05
C GLY A 160 13.10 9.98 -9.46
N PRO A 161 13.97 9.35 -8.64
CA PRO A 161 15.40 9.23 -8.88
C PRO A 161 15.74 8.31 -10.07
N LEU A 162 17.00 8.30 -10.52
CA LEU A 162 17.47 7.37 -11.56
C LEU A 162 17.53 5.93 -11.04
N ARG A 163 17.48 4.95 -11.95
CA ARG A 163 17.35 3.50 -11.64
C ARG A 163 18.50 2.97 -10.78
N ASP A 164 19.74 3.30 -11.15
CA ASP A 164 20.94 2.85 -10.44
C ASP A 164 21.05 3.42 -9.03
N ASP A 165 20.39 4.56 -8.77
CA ASP A 165 20.33 5.14 -7.44
C ASP A 165 19.36 4.38 -6.52
N ILE A 166 18.34 3.67 -7.06
CA ILE A 166 17.32 3.03 -6.23
C ILE A 166 17.89 1.83 -5.47
N TYR A 167 18.50 0.85 -6.16
CA TYR A 167 19.04 -0.32 -5.46
C TYR A 167 20.15 0.05 -4.49
N LYS A 168 20.99 1.03 -4.87
CA LYS A 168 21.98 1.60 -3.97
C LYS A 168 21.34 2.27 -2.74
N LYS A 169 20.28 3.06 -2.91
CA LYS A 169 19.53 3.69 -1.81
C LYS A 169 18.79 2.70 -0.92
N MET A 170 18.40 1.56 -1.49
CA MET A 170 17.84 0.40 -0.79
C MET A 170 18.94 -0.47 -0.14
N GLU A 171 20.21 -0.10 -0.30
CA GLU A 171 21.37 -0.80 0.27
C GLU A 171 21.53 -2.24 -0.26
N LEU A 172 21.21 -2.44 -1.55
CA LEU A 172 21.27 -3.73 -2.23
C LEU A 172 22.36 -3.73 -3.31
N THR A 173 23.04 -4.87 -3.48
CA THR A 173 23.81 -5.14 -4.71
C THR A 173 22.86 -5.48 -5.85
N HIS A 174 23.35 -5.48 -7.10
CA HIS A 174 22.53 -5.88 -8.25
C HIS A 174 22.06 -7.34 -8.14
N GLU A 175 22.92 -8.24 -7.66
CA GLU A 175 22.58 -9.65 -7.45
C GLU A 175 21.51 -9.79 -6.36
N ALA A 176 21.67 -9.10 -5.24
CA ALA A 176 20.68 -9.08 -4.16
C ALA A 176 19.34 -8.50 -4.61
N ALA A 177 19.34 -7.43 -5.42
CA ALA A 177 18.13 -6.84 -5.98
C ALA A 177 17.43 -7.78 -6.96
N ALA A 178 18.18 -8.47 -7.83
CA ALA A 178 17.66 -9.43 -8.80
C ALA A 178 16.95 -10.62 -8.15
N GLU A 179 17.35 -11.00 -6.93
CA GLU A 179 16.71 -12.07 -6.16
C GLU A 179 15.57 -11.54 -5.27
N GLN A 180 15.84 -10.51 -4.47
CA GLN A 180 14.93 -10.08 -3.39
C GLN A 180 13.73 -9.28 -3.90
N VAL A 181 13.88 -8.47 -4.94
CA VAL A 181 12.78 -7.63 -5.46
C VAL A 181 11.67 -8.51 -6.07
N PRO A 182 11.95 -9.47 -6.98
CA PRO A 182 10.91 -10.34 -7.49
C PRO A 182 10.21 -11.18 -6.42
N ALA A 183 10.94 -11.63 -5.40
CA ALA A 183 10.36 -12.39 -4.28
C ALA A 183 9.40 -11.52 -3.45
N PHE A 184 9.82 -10.31 -3.09
CA PHE A 184 8.98 -9.31 -2.42
C PHE A 184 7.73 -9.00 -3.24
N CYS A 185 7.89 -8.67 -4.53
CA CYS A 185 6.77 -8.32 -5.40
C CYS A 185 5.77 -9.47 -5.49
N SER A 186 6.24 -10.71 -5.66
CA SER A 186 5.37 -11.89 -5.75
C SER A 186 4.57 -12.14 -4.46
N ALA A 187 5.16 -11.89 -3.29
CA ALA A 187 4.45 -12.01 -2.01
C ALA A 187 3.43 -10.88 -1.82
N MET A 188 3.84 -9.63 -2.10
CA MET A 188 3.00 -8.45 -1.93
C MET A 188 1.85 -8.42 -2.94
N GLU A 189 2.06 -8.83 -4.19
CA GLU A 189 1.03 -9.01 -5.22
C GLU A 189 -0.06 -9.97 -4.74
N LYS A 190 0.32 -11.14 -4.18
CA LYS A 190 -0.65 -12.10 -3.63
C LYS A 190 -1.44 -11.53 -2.46
N LEU A 191 -0.75 -10.90 -1.51
CA LEU A 191 -1.38 -10.33 -0.32
C LEU A 191 -2.33 -9.17 -0.68
N SER A 192 -1.88 -8.23 -1.50
CA SER A 192 -2.69 -7.09 -1.94
C SER A 192 -3.88 -7.50 -2.82
N ALA A 193 -3.72 -8.53 -3.66
CA ALA A 193 -4.81 -9.12 -4.43
C ALA A 193 -5.85 -9.79 -3.53
N HIS A 194 -5.41 -10.49 -2.48
CA HIS A 194 -6.32 -11.08 -1.50
C HIS A 194 -7.11 -10.00 -0.73
N VAL A 195 -6.45 -8.93 -0.26
CA VAL A 195 -7.13 -7.80 0.39
C VAL A 195 -8.07 -7.08 -0.59
N LYS A 196 -7.67 -6.92 -1.85
CA LYS A 196 -8.55 -6.39 -2.90
C LYS A 196 -9.79 -7.26 -3.08
N LYS A 197 -9.64 -8.59 -3.09
CA LYS A 197 -10.75 -9.53 -3.18
C LYS A 197 -11.72 -9.35 -2.01
N LEU A 198 -11.21 -9.24 -0.77
CA LEU A 198 -12.05 -8.95 0.40
C LEU A 198 -12.83 -7.63 0.25
N LEU A 199 -12.21 -6.58 -0.29
CA LEU A 199 -12.90 -5.32 -0.56
C LEU A 199 -13.97 -5.46 -1.64
N VAL A 200 -13.69 -6.18 -2.74
CA VAL A 200 -14.64 -6.40 -3.83
C VAL A 200 -15.84 -7.23 -3.39
N ASP A 201 -15.59 -8.36 -2.73
CA ASP A 201 -16.63 -9.31 -2.29
C ASP A 201 -17.59 -8.72 -1.25
N ASN A 202 -17.23 -7.58 -0.64
CA ASN A 202 -18.01 -6.89 0.38
C ASN A 202 -18.40 -5.47 -0.06
N ASP A 203 -18.50 -5.21 -1.38
CA ASP A 203 -18.96 -3.94 -1.98
C ASP A 203 -18.16 -2.69 -1.56
N ALA A 204 -16.91 -2.89 -1.13
CA ALA A 204 -16.02 -1.88 -0.58
C ALA A 204 -14.89 -1.45 -1.54
N HIS A 205 -14.86 -1.95 -2.78
CA HIS A 205 -13.98 -1.44 -3.82
C HIS A 205 -14.58 -0.17 -4.45
N PHE A 206 -14.44 0.96 -3.76
CA PHE A 206 -15.03 2.22 -4.18
C PHE A 206 -14.28 2.83 -5.37
N GLU A 207 -14.98 3.13 -6.46
CA GLU A 207 -14.41 3.73 -7.69
C GLU A 207 -14.12 5.22 -7.52
N THR A 208 -14.98 5.96 -6.81
CA THR A 208 -14.85 7.40 -6.60
C THR A 208 -14.79 7.72 -5.12
N THR A 209 -13.64 8.21 -4.64
CA THR A 209 -13.44 8.53 -3.22
C THR A 209 -12.58 9.78 -2.97
N ALA A 210 -12.07 10.38 -4.04
CA ALA A 210 -11.22 11.57 -4.07
C ALA A 210 -11.92 12.73 -4.76
#